data_AF-F7W0Y8-F1
#
_entry.id   AF-F7W0Y8-F1
#
_cell.length_a   1.000
_cell.length_b   1.000
_cell.length_c   1.000
_cell.angle_alpha   90.00
_cell.angle_beta   90.00
_cell.angle_gamma   90.00
#
_symmetry.space_group_name_H-M   'P 1'
#
loop_
_entity.id
_entity.type
_entity.pdbx_description
1 polymer ?
#
loop_
_entity_poly.entity_id
_entity_poly.type
_entity_poly.pdbx_seq_one_letter_code
_entity_poly.pdbx_strand_id
1 'polypeptide(L)'
;MTVRIVGLDKAESDVILNYLYDVYEKNVDIQVRFKWTPGTSALWDNRITIHNASWDYGGRHPRHGTRVTSLAEVPYYDPNAPTRRQALGLLDDQEKSDLGVTE
;
A
#
# COMPACT_ATOMS: atom_id res chain seq x y z
N MET A 1 6.53 -11.39 -1.83
CA MET A 1 7.00 -10.11 -2.43
C MET A 1 7.01 -10.27 -3.95
N THR A 2 6.83 -9.19 -4.70
CA THR A 2 6.86 -9.19 -6.16
C THR A 2 8.27 -9.50 -6.66
N VAL A 3 8.39 -10.40 -7.63
CA VAL A 3 9.69 -10.93 -8.09
C VAL A 3 10.28 -10.20 -9.28
N ARG A 4 9.44 -9.70 -10.19
CA ARG A 4 9.82 -8.93 -11.39
C ARG A 4 8.61 -8.27 -12.03
N ILE A 5 8.87 -7.29 -12.89
CA ILE A 5 7.92 -6.73 -13.85
C ILE A 5 8.09 -7.50 -15.18
N VAL A 6 6.97 -7.95 -15.75
CA VAL A 6 6.96 -8.64 -17.04
C VAL A 6 7.25 -7.64 -18.16
N GLY A 7 8.08 -8.03 -19.13
CA GLY A 7 8.46 -7.16 -20.25
C GLY A 7 9.67 -6.27 -20.01
N LEU A 8 10.21 -6.26 -18.78
CA LEU A 8 11.45 -5.56 -18.45
C LEU A 8 12.59 -6.53 -18.14
N ASP A 9 13.81 -6.06 -18.39
CA ASP A 9 15.02 -6.72 -17.92
C ASP A 9 15.08 -6.64 -16.38
N LYS A 10 15.84 -7.56 -15.78
CA LYS A 10 15.94 -7.64 -14.31
C LYS A 10 16.38 -6.31 -13.69
N ALA A 11 17.41 -5.68 -14.26
CA ALA A 11 17.97 -4.43 -13.73
C ALA A 11 16.93 -3.30 -13.75
N GLU A 12 16.18 -3.15 -14.84
CA GLU A 12 15.13 -2.14 -14.98
C GLU A 12 13.97 -2.41 -14.01
N SER A 13 13.53 -3.67 -13.94
CA SER A 13 12.49 -4.12 -13.02
C SER A 13 12.88 -3.84 -11.56
N ASP A 14 14.12 -4.12 -11.17
CA ASP A 14 14.60 -3.90 -9.81
C ASP A 14 14.59 -2.40 -9.46
N VAL A 15 15.01 -1.54 -10.38
CA VAL A 15 14.99 -0.08 -10.18
C VAL A 15 13.58 0.41 -9.89
N ILE A 16 12.60 0.01 -10.70
CA ILE A 16 11.21 0.45 -10.54
C ILE A 16 10.60 -0.13 -9.26
N LEU A 17 10.77 -1.43 -9.01
CA LEU A 17 10.21 -2.06 -7.81
C LEU A 17 10.79 -1.47 -6.53
N ASN A 18 12.10 -1.22 -6.47
CA ASN A 18 12.71 -0.61 -5.29
C ASN A 18 12.21 0.81 -5.05
N TYR A 19 11.98 1.60 -6.11
CA TYR A 19 11.34 2.90 -5.97
C TYR A 19 9.92 2.76 -5.38
N LEU A 20 9.10 1.83 -5.89
CA LEU A 20 7.75 1.60 -5.37
C LEU A 20 7.75 1.10 -3.92
N TYR A 21 8.72 0.26 -3.54
CA TYR A 21 8.90 -0.18 -2.16
C TYR A 21 9.26 0.99 -1.26
N ASP A 22 10.21 1.82 -1.68
CA ASP A 22 10.62 3.02 -0.94
C ASP A 22 9.44 3.97 -0.65
N VAL A 23 8.49 4.12 -1.59
CA VAL A 23 7.32 4.99 -1.43
C VAL A 23 6.51 4.61 -0.18
N TYR A 24 6.32 3.32 0.11
CA TYR A 24 5.55 2.91 1.29
C TYR A 24 6.41 2.53 2.49
N GLU A 25 7.67 2.11 2.31
CA GLU A 25 8.55 1.73 3.42
C GLU A 25 9.15 2.95 4.13
N LYS A 26 9.51 4.01 3.38
CA LYS A 26 10.18 5.20 3.92
C LYS A 26 9.25 6.36 4.23
N ASN A 27 7.98 6.27 3.85
CA ASN A 27 6.99 7.32 4.08
C ASN A 27 6.21 7.06 5.37
N VAL A 28 6.58 7.75 6.45
CA VAL A 28 5.95 7.61 7.76
C VAL A 28 4.53 8.20 7.82
N ASP A 29 4.19 9.15 6.95
CA ASP A 29 2.88 9.83 6.96
C ASP A 29 1.73 8.90 6.56
N ILE A 30 2.04 7.81 5.87
CA ILE A 30 1.07 6.80 5.42
C ILE A 30 1.15 5.49 6.21
N GLN A 31 1.92 5.47 7.32
CA GLN A 31 2.10 4.29 8.15
C GLN A 31 1.42 4.44 9.51
N VAL A 32 0.87 3.33 10.00
CA VAL A 32 0.39 3.21 11.38
C VAL A 32 1.12 2.05 12.06
N ARG A 33 1.82 2.34 13.16
CA ARG A 33 2.39 1.31 14.03
C ARG A 33 1.47 1.07 15.22
N PHE A 34 0.66 0.02 15.13
CA PHE A 34 -0.31 -0.32 16.16
C PHE A 34 0.31 -1.06 17.34
N LYS A 35 0.13 -0.53 18.56
CA LYS A 35 0.54 -1.20 19.80
C LYS A 35 -0.64 -2.00 20.36
N TRP A 36 -0.50 -3.33 20.35
CA TRP A 36 -1.51 -4.25 20.85
C TRP A 36 -1.68 -4.14 22.38
N THR A 37 -2.93 -4.24 22.83
CA THR A 37 -3.32 -4.38 24.24
C THR A 37 -4.41 -5.45 24.35
N PRO A 38 -4.64 -6.05 25.53
CA PRO A 38 -5.68 -7.07 25.68
C PRO A 38 -7.05 -6.55 25.24
N GLY A 39 -7.78 -7.36 24.47
CA GLY A 39 -9.13 -7.05 23.99
C GLY A 39 -9.20 -6.17 22.74
N THR A 40 -8.07 -5.80 22.12
CA THR A 40 -8.09 -5.03 20.86
C THR A 40 -8.19 -5.92 19.62
N SER A 41 -8.92 -5.41 18.63
CA SER A 41 -8.98 -5.97 17.28
C SER A 41 -8.57 -4.88 16.29
N ALA A 42 -7.83 -5.26 15.26
CA ALA A 42 -7.53 -4.39 14.14
C ALA A 42 -8.21 -4.93 12.87
N LEU A 43 -8.80 -4.04 12.10
CA LEU A 43 -9.37 -4.32 10.79
C LEU A 43 -8.63 -3.48 9.75
N TRP A 44 -8.28 -4.09 8.63
CA TRP A 44 -7.64 -3.39 7.51
C TRP A 44 -8.20 -3.90 6.18
N ASP A 45 -8.27 -3.01 5.19
CA ASP A 45 -8.65 -3.36 3.83
C ASP A 45 -7.40 -3.84 3.06
N ASN A 46 -7.32 -5.15 2.81
CA ASN A 46 -6.16 -5.79 2.18
C ASN A 46 -6.00 -5.44 0.69
N ARG A 47 -6.94 -4.71 0.08
CA ARG A 47 -6.82 -4.25 -1.32
C ARG A 47 -5.95 -3.00 -1.46
N ILE A 48 -5.84 -2.23 -0.38
CA ILE A 48 -5.17 -0.91 -0.37
C ILE A 48 -4.15 -0.76 0.76
N THR A 49 -3.84 -1.83 1.49
CA THR A 49 -2.89 -1.80 2.61
C THR A 49 -1.86 -2.93 2.54
N ILE A 50 -0.70 -2.67 3.12
CA ILE A 50 0.35 -3.65 3.38
C ILE A 50 0.58 -3.67 4.90
N HIS A 51 0.92 -4.83 5.46
CA HIS A 51 1.22 -4.95 6.89
C HIS A 51 2.46 -5.80 7.11
N ASN A 52 3.19 -5.50 8.19
CA ASN A 52 4.34 -6.25 8.64
C ASN A 52 4.24 -6.51 10.15
N ALA A 53 4.58 -7.73 10.57
CA ALA A 53 4.69 -8.06 11.98
C ALA A 53 6.09 -7.67 12.49
N SER A 54 6.17 -6.63 13.33
CA SER A 54 7.43 -6.27 13.98
C SER A 54 7.85 -7.36 14.97
N TRP A 55 9.05 -7.91 14.78
CA TRP A 55 9.72 -8.82 15.72
C TRP A 55 10.67 -8.04 16.64
N ASP A 56 10.14 -7.04 17.33
CA ASP A 56 10.88 -6.22 18.29
C ASP A 56 10.94 -6.84 19.70
N TYR A 57 10.12 -7.85 19.98
CA TYR A 57 10.07 -8.57 21.26
C TYR A 57 11.10 -9.71 21.37
N GLY A 58 11.87 -9.99 20.31
CA GLY A 58 12.98 -10.95 20.32
C GLY A 58 12.63 -12.37 20.80
N GLY A 59 11.37 -12.79 20.69
CA GLY A 59 10.92 -14.09 21.20
C GLY A 59 10.91 -14.23 22.73
N ARG A 60 11.12 -13.13 23.48
CA ARG A 60 11.14 -13.14 24.95
C ARG A 60 9.81 -13.55 25.57
N HIS A 61 8.72 -13.32 24.86
CA HIS A 61 7.36 -13.68 25.26
C HIS A 61 6.61 -14.27 24.06
N PRO A 62 5.71 -15.24 24.29
CA PRO A 62 4.84 -15.74 23.24
C PRO A 62 3.87 -14.64 22.78
N ARG A 63 3.62 -14.59 21.47
CA ARG A 63 2.65 -13.68 20.86
C ARG A 63 1.67 -14.49 20.00
N HIS A 64 0.40 -14.41 20.33
CA HIS A 64 -0.67 -15.09 19.61
C HIS A 64 -1.75 -14.08 19.22
N GLY A 65 -2.38 -14.31 18.06
CA GLY A 65 -3.54 -13.55 17.61
C GLY A 65 -4.35 -14.38 16.61
N THR A 66 -5.66 -14.27 16.68
CA THR A 66 -6.57 -14.91 15.74
C THR A 66 -6.83 -13.95 14.58
N ARG A 67 -6.80 -14.47 13.35
CA ARG A 67 -7.12 -13.69 12.14
C ARG A 67 -8.28 -14.35 11.40
N VAL A 68 -9.23 -13.55 10.99
CA VAL A 68 -10.27 -13.91 10.02
C VAL A 68 -10.02 -13.08 8.76
N THR A 69 -10.24 -13.67 7.59
CA THR A 69 -10.03 -13.00 6.31
C THR A 69 -11.22 -13.28 5.40
N SER A 70 -11.78 -12.22 4.82
CA SER A 70 -12.83 -12.34 3.82
C SER A 70 -12.24 -12.67 2.46
N LEU A 71 -13.00 -13.40 1.64
CA LEU A 71 -12.67 -13.57 0.22
C LEU A 71 -12.99 -12.27 -0.53
N ALA A 72 -12.20 -11.99 -1.56
CA ALA A 72 -12.33 -10.80 -2.41
C ALA A 72 -12.26 -11.19 -3.89
N GLU A 73 -12.49 -10.20 -4.74
CA GLU A 73 -12.40 -10.27 -6.19
C GLU A 73 -10.96 -10.46 -6.71
N VAL A 74 -10.84 -10.89 -7.97
CA VAL A 74 -9.57 -10.90 -8.69
C VAL A 74 -9.18 -9.46 -9.02
N PRO A 75 -7.93 -9.02 -8.75
CA PRO A 75 -7.48 -7.68 -9.11
C PRO A 75 -7.57 -7.42 -10.62
N TYR A 76 -8.02 -6.23 -10.99
CA TYR A 76 -8.03 -5.75 -12.37
C TYR A 76 -7.54 -4.30 -12.43
N TYR A 77 -7.05 -3.89 -13.60
CA TYR A 77 -6.67 -2.51 -13.85
C TYR A 77 -7.86 -1.77 -14.49
N ASP A 78 -8.25 -0.64 -13.89
CA ASP A 78 -9.23 0.28 -14.46
C ASP A 78 -8.51 1.50 -15.03
N PRO A 79 -8.49 1.69 -16.37
CA PRO A 79 -7.83 2.83 -17.00
C PRO A 79 -8.53 4.17 -16.71
N ASN A 80 -9.79 4.14 -16.26
CA ASN A 80 -10.56 5.33 -15.91
C ASN A 80 -10.56 5.62 -14.40
N ALA A 81 -9.86 4.82 -13.60
CA ALA A 81 -9.78 5.05 -12.16
C ALA A 81 -9.10 6.41 -11.88
N PRO A 82 -9.65 7.20 -10.94
CA PRO A 82 -9.05 8.48 -10.59
C PRO A 82 -7.70 8.26 -9.92
N THR A 83 -6.73 9.13 -10.23
CA THR A 83 -5.50 9.25 -9.46
C THR A 83 -5.82 9.64 -8.00
N ARG A 84 -4.88 9.38 -7.09
CA ARG A 84 -5.00 9.82 -5.69
C ARG A 84 -5.30 11.32 -5.58
N ARG A 85 -4.65 12.16 -6.39
CA ARG A 85 -4.84 13.62 -6.33
C ARG A 85 -6.21 14.04 -6.86
N GLN A 86 -6.70 13.41 -7.92
CA GLN A 86 -8.08 13.58 -8.39
C GLN A 86 -9.09 13.20 -7.30
N ALA A 87 -8.96 12.01 -6.71
CA ALA A 87 -9.87 11.53 -5.69
C ALA A 87 -9.89 12.39 -4.41
N LEU A 88 -8.78 13.07 -4.10
CA LEU A 88 -8.65 13.98 -2.97
C LEU A 88 -8.99 15.44 -3.30
N GLY A 89 -9.31 15.77 -4.55
CA GLY A 89 -9.56 17.15 -4.98
C GLY A 89 -8.33 18.06 -4.87
N LEU A 90 -7.12 17.49 -5.00
CA LEU A 90 -5.85 18.17 -4.79
C LEU A 90 -5.15 18.60 -6.09
N LEU A 91 -5.80 18.44 -7.24
CA LEU A 91 -5.20 18.82 -8.52
C LEU A 91 -4.96 20.32 -8.57
N ASP A 92 -3.76 20.70 -9.00
CA ASP A 92 -3.46 22.08 -9.38
C ASP A 92 -4.00 22.39 -10.79
N ASP A 93 -3.95 23.66 -11.18
CA ASP A 93 -4.53 24.12 -12.44
C ASP A 93 -3.79 23.54 -13.66
N GLN A 94 -2.48 23.27 -13.54
CA GLN A 94 -1.71 22.62 -14.61
C GLN A 94 -2.15 21.17 -14.75
N GLU A 95 -2.25 20.43 -13.65
CA GLU A 95 -2.68 19.03 -13.65
C GLU A 95 -4.12 18.88 -14.16
N LYS A 96 -5.02 19.80 -13.80
CA LYS A 96 -6.39 19.84 -14.36
C LYS A 96 -6.36 20.03 -15.87
N SER A 97 -5.52 20.95 -16.36
CA SER A 97 -5.35 21.21 -17.79
C SER A 97 -4.80 19.98 -18.53
N ASP A 98 -3.74 19.36 -18.00
CA ASP A 98 -3.09 18.18 -18.58
C ASP A 98 -4.03 16.97 -18.64
N LEU A 99 -4.91 16.83 -17.65
CA LEU A 99 -5.90 15.75 -17.57
C LEU A 99 -7.21 16.08 -18.31
N GLY A 100 -7.34 17.27 -18.89
CA GLY A 100 -8.57 17.70 -19.59
C GLY A 100 -9.78 17.82 -18.67
N VAL A 101 -9.57 18.07 -17.38
CA VAL A 101 -10.62 18.25 -16.37
C VAL A 101 -10.88 19.75 -16.22
N THR A 102 -11.75 20.33 -17.06
CA THR A 102 -12.22 21.72 -16.89
C THR A 102 -13.36 21.77 -15.88
N GLU A 103 -13.46 22.87 -15.11
CA GLU A 103 -14.56 23.14 -14.18
C GLU A 103 -15.95 23.05 -14.81
#